data_AF-A0A6G1GWL2-F1
#
_entry.id   AF-A0A6G1GWL2-F1
#
_cell.length_a   1.000
_cell.length_b   1.000
_cell.length_c   1.000
_cell.angle_alpha   90.00
_cell.angle_beta   90.00
_cell.angle_gamma   90.00
#
_symmetry.space_group_name_H-M   'P 1'
#
loop_
_entity.id
_entity.type
_entity.pdbx_description
1 polymer ?
#
loop_
_entity_poly.entity_id
_entity_poly.type
_entity_poly.pdbx_seq_one_letter_code
_entity_poly.pdbx_strand_id
1 'polypeptide(L)'
;MKWSQFVAAGGAHVPNRDQSSSPRPEIQLGRHAKEERMPSWLLKYLSSKDCGVTSHGQIEIISELCNTDDSVKYVYLSDPSVQYVSRSHREGPYFCGYRSIQMLVSYARDTGLSGNQHFEGMPTITDLQELVEKSWDHGISSADRECVGPVYGTRKWVGTAEARTIFKYLQVPCQARVFASDADGCTAWTSLIDAVERYFSSTASFVDGNAKVRQTRLGPIYLQIPGHSMVIVGLEQRQDGSKNIIVFDPGYRPTASMNRAIRSKLTIADQKIVSRLLAPYRRSGAQMESHSNFEMLVIGSPSTGERVEGPLKASTYLK
;
A
#
# COMPACT_ATOMS: atom_id res chain seq x y z
N MET A 1 56.40 46.00 -17.32
CA MET A 1 57.68 45.24 -17.33
C MET A 1 57.71 44.43 -16.04
N LYS A 2 57.28 43.17 -16.08
CA LYS A 2 58.11 41.95 -16.11
C LYS A 2 58.97 41.77 -14.84
N TRP A 3 58.53 40.87 -13.97
CA TRP A 3 59.41 39.88 -13.34
C TRP A 3 58.79 38.49 -13.55
N SER A 4 59.63 37.58 -14.01
CA SER A 4 59.28 36.33 -14.65
C SER A 4 59.80 35.12 -13.85
N GLN A 5 58.98 34.08 -13.84
CA GLN A 5 59.31 32.65 -13.81
C GLN A 5 59.87 32.04 -12.51
N PHE A 6 59.04 31.19 -11.89
CA PHE A 6 59.38 29.77 -11.71
C PHE A 6 58.22 28.89 -12.20
N VAL A 7 58.60 27.81 -12.87
CA VAL A 7 57.76 26.81 -13.56
C VAL A 7 57.62 25.58 -12.66
N ALA A 8 56.42 24.99 -12.58
CA ALA A 8 56.27 23.54 -12.39
C ALA A 8 54.91 23.04 -12.94
N ALA A 9 55.01 22.40 -14.11
CA ALA A 9 54.27 21.24 -14.63
C ALA A 9 52.75 21.10 -14.40
N GLY A 10 52.04 20.99 -15.52
CA GLY A 10 50.62 20.73 -15.61
C GLY A 10 50.19 19.31 -15.21
N GLY A 11 48.96 19.23 -14.72
CA GLY A 11 48.12 18.04 -14.70
C GLY A 11 46.75 18.45 -15.22
N ALA A 12 46.30 17.82 -16.31
CA ALA A 12 45.03 18.12 -16.97
C ALA A 12 43.85 17.82 -16.03
N HIS A 13 42.96 18.79 -15.87
CA HIS A 13 41.72 18.65 -15.13
C HIS A 13 40.74 17.83 -15.98
N VAL A 14 40.53 16.56 -15.62
CA VAL A 14 39.41 15.76 -16.13
C VAL A 14 38.17 16.14 -15.30
N PRO A 15 37.04 16.52 -15.91
CA PRO A 15 35.81 16.76 -15.15
C PRO A 15 35.25 15.43 -14.67
N ASN A 16 35.06 15.33 -13.36
CA ASN A 16 34.44 14.17 -12.72
C ASN A 16 32.99 14.05 -13.24
N ARG A 17 32.73 13.04 -14.07
CA ARG A 17 31.37 12.65 -14.45
C ARG A 17 30.77 11.93 -13.24
N ASP A 18 29.96 12.64 -12.47
CA ASP A 18 29.07 12.02 -11.50
C ASP A 18 28.22 10.95 -12.20
N GLN A 19 28.45 9.70 -11.80
CA GLN A 19 27.70 8.54 -12.23
C GLN A 19 26.40 8.43 -11.44
N SER A 20 25.33 8.14 -12.18
CA SER A 20 24.08 7.50 -11.71
C SER A 20 23.15 8.32 -10.80
N SER A 21 22.53 9.36 -11.35
CA SER A 21 21.20 9.75 -10.89
C SER A 21 20.18 8.81 -11.53
N SER A 22 19.86 7.70 -10.85
CA SER A 22 18.66 6.93 -11.16
C SER A 22 17.45 7.89 -11.16
N PRO A 23 16.56 7.87 -12.18
CA PRO A 23 15.41 8.76 -12.24
C PRO A 23 14.56 8.61 -10.97
N ARG A 24 14.24 9.73 -10.31
CA ARG A 24 13.33 9.73 -9.16
C ARG A 24 11.92 9.44 -9.67
N PRO A 25 11.12 8.64 -8.94
CA PRO A 25 9.74 8.35 -9.37
C PRO A 25 8.94 9.65 -9.45
N GLU A 26 8.42 9.92 -10.64
CA GLU A 26 7.49 11.02 -10.94
C GLU A 26 6.17 10.76 -10.20
N ILE A 27 5.74 11.68 -9.33
CA ILE A 27 4.42 11.57 -8.71
C ILE A 27 3.37 11.76 -9.79
N GLN A 28 2.59 10.71 -10.03
CA GLN A 28 1.37 10.82 -10.82
C GLN A 28 0.27 11.44 -9.96
N LEU A 29 0.11 12.76 -10.04
CA LEU A 29 -0.93 13.50 -9.31
C LEU A 29 -2.36 13.26 -9.84
N GLY A 30 -2.48 12.55 -10.97
CA GLY A 30 -3.75 12.15 -11.56
C GLY A 30 -4.52 13.30 -12.21
N ARG A 31 -5.71 12.97 -12.72
CA ARG A 31 -6.58 13.90 -13.49
C ARG A 31 -6.98 15.16 -12.71
N HIS A 32 -7.10 15.05 -11.39
CA HIS A 32 -7.63 16.10 -10.52
C HIS A 32 -6.53 16.88 -9.79
N ALA A 33 -5.27 16.77 -10.21
CA ALA A 33 -4.12 17.43 -9.59
C ALA A 33 -4.31 18.94 -9.38
N LYS A 34 -4.96 19.62 -10.33
CA LYS A 34 -5.22 21.07 -10.30
C LYS A 34 -6.63 21.43 -9.81
N GLU A 35 -7.38 20.46 -9.30
CA GLU A 35 -8.73 20.71 -8.79
C GLU A 35 -8.68 21.49 -7.48
N GLU A 36 -9.32 22.66 -7.46
CA GLU A 36 -9.52 23.44 -6.24
C GLU A 36 -10.67 22.89 -5.39
N ARG A 37 -11.73 22.40 -6.05
CA ARG A 37 -12.91 21.83 -5.37
C ARG A 37 -13.65 20.84 -6.24
N MET A 38 -14.08 19.75 -5.64
CA MET A 38 -14.99 18.78 -6.26
C MET A 38 -16.44 19.30 -6.28
N PRO A 39 -17.34 18.72 -7.08
CA PRO A 39 -18.75 19.08 -7.06
C PRO A 39 -19.37 18.96 -5.67
N SER A 40 -20.17 19.95 -5.25
CA SER A 40 -20.75 19.99 -3.90
C SER A 40 -21.61 18.77 -3.55
N TRP A 41 -22.27 18.18 -4.55
CA TRP A 41 -23.04 16.95 -4.35
C TRP A 41 -22.13 15.77 -3.97
N LEU A 42 -20.93 15.69 -4.55
CA LEU A 42 -19.97 14.63 -4.26
C LEU A 42 -19.36 14.84 -2.89
N LEU A 43 -18.98 16.08 -2.55
CA LEU A 43 -18.49 16.41 -1.22
C LEU A 43 -19.51 16.01 -0.14
N LYS A 44 -20.77 16.40 -0.31
CA LYS A 44 -21.86 16.01 0.60
C LYS A 44 -22.05 14.49 0.66
N TYR A 45 -21.95 13.80 -0.47
CA TYR A 45 -22.06 12.35 -0.53
C TYR A 45 -20.95 11.66 0.28
N LEU A 46 -19.69 12.08 0.07
CA LEU A 46 -18.53 11.53 0.76
C LEU A 46 -18.50 11.84 2.26
N SER A 47 -19.02 13.00 2.67
CA SER A 47 -19.04 13.43 4.08
C SER A 47 -20.14 12.78 4.91
N SER A 48 -21.27 12.40 4.28
CA SER A 48 -22.48 12.12 5.05
C SER A 48 -22.67 10.66 5.44
N LYS A 49 -22.29 9.70 4.59
CA LYS A 49 -22.60 8.26 4.79
C LYS A 49 -21.66 7.28 4.09
N ASP A 50 -20.52 7.73 3.56
CA ASP A 50 -19.71 6.91 2.67
C ASP A 50 -18.35 6.49 3.25
N CYS A 51 -18.38 5.63 4.26
CA CYS A 51 -17.21 4.86 4.71
C CYS A 51 -16.83 3.74 3.72
N GLY A 52 -17.45 3.70 2.54
CA GLY A 52 -17.24 2.68 1.53
C GLY A 52 -18.13 1.46 1.75
N VAL A 53 -18.10 0.53 0.81
CA VAL A 53 -18.80 -0.74 0.96
C VAL A 53 -17.87 -1.69 1.69
N THR A 54 -18.13 -1.86 2.98
CA THR A 54 -17.35 -2.69 3.88
C THR A 54 -17.84 -4.14 3.84
N SER A 55 -16.92 -5.08 3.68
CA SER A 55 -17.16 -6.52 3.79
C SER A 55 -16.31 -7.11 4.92
N HIS A 56 -16.96 -7.86 5.81
CA HIS A 56 -16.32 -8.52 6.94
C HIS A 56 -16.19 -10.02 6.68
N GLY A 57 -15.16 -10.64 7.26
CA GLY A 57 -14.95 -12.09 7.14
C GLY A 57 -14.25 -12.50 5.85
N GLN A 58 -13.62 -11.56 5.13
CA GLN A 58 -13.07 -11.84 3.80
C GLN A 58 -11.74 -12.58 3.88
N ILE A 59 -10.95 -12.38 4.95
CA ILE A 59 -9.72 -13.12 5.18
C ILE A 59 -10.02 -14.60 5.45
N GLU A 60 -11.04 -14.88 6.25
CA GLU A 60 -11.49 -16.24 6.56
C GLU A 60 -11.98 -16.96 5.31
N ILE A 61 -12.75 -16.26 4.47
CA ILE A 61 -13.17 -16.77 3.17
C ILE A 61 -11.95 -17.11 2.29
N ILE A 62 -10.97 -16.21 2.19
CA ILE A 62 -9.76 -16.44 1.39
C ILE A 62 -8.96 -17.61 1.97
N SER A 63 -8.84 -17.70 3.29
CA SER A 63 -8.21 -18.80 4.01
C SER A 63 -8.80 -20.15 3.59
N GLU A 64 -10.13 -20.29 3.62
CA GLU A 64 -10.78 -21.55 3.24
C GLU A 64 -10.63 -21.86 1.75
N LEU A 65 -10.72 -20.86 0.87
CA LEU A 65 -10.49 -21.02 -0.56
C LEU A 65 -9.04 -21.46 -0.85
N CYS A 66 -8.04 -20.82 -0.23
CA CYS A 66 -6.64 -21.20 -0.38
C CYS A 66 -6.36 -22.59 0.20
N ASN A 67 -7.02 -22.97 1.30
CA ASN A 67 -6.89 -24.32 1.86
C ASN A 67 -7.40 -25.39 0.88
N THR A 68 -8.45 -25.05 0.11
CA THR A 68 -9.07 -25.94 -0.89
C THR A 68 -8.32 -25.96 -2.22
N ASP A 69 -7.63 -24.88 -2.59
CA ASP A 69 -6.92 -24.76 -3.86
C ASP A 69 -5.65 -25.64 -3.90
N ASP A 70 -5.64 -26.71 -4.69
CA ASP A 70 -4.53 -27.67 -4.76
C ASP A 70 -3.24 -27.06 -5.31
N SER A 71 -3.34 -25.96 -6.06
CA SER A 71 -2.18 -25.26 -6.60
C SER A 71 -1.45 -24.41 -5.56
N VAL A 72 -2.05 -24.15 -4.40
CA VAL A 72 -1.42 -23.44 -3.29
C VAL A 72 -0.56 -24.42 -2.50
N LYS A 73 0.74 -24.10 -2.35
CA LYS A 73 1.64 -24.83 -1.46
C LYS A 73 1.45 -24.36 -0.02
N TYR A 74 1.51 -23.04 0.19
CA TYR A 74 1.12 -22.40 1.44
C TYR A 74 0.69 -20.96 1.21
N VAL A 75 -0.02 -20.38 2.17
CA VAL A 75 -0.38 -18.96 2.19
C VAL A 75 -0.20 -18.38 3.59
N TYR A 76 0.40 -17.19 3.68
CA TYR A 76 0.32 -16.33 4.85
C TYR A 76 -0.82 -15.34 4.68
N LEU A 77 -1.57 -15.08 5.76
CA LEU A 77 -2.65 -14.08 5.78
C LEU A 77 -2.49 -13.12 6.97
N SER A 78 -2.80 -11.85 6.77
CA SER A 78 -2.91 -10.81 7.80
C SER A 78 -4.00 -11.15 8.82
N ASP A 79 -4.01 -10.44 9.95
CA ASP A 79 -5.00 -10.63 11.01
C ASP A 79 -6.45 -10.58 10.47
N PRO A 80 -7.35 -11.49 10.88
CA PRO A 80 -8.72 -11.56 10.35
C PRO A 80 -9.57 -10.29 10.60
N SER A 81 -9.16 -9.42 11.53
CA SER A 81 -9.85 -8.16 11.81
C SER A 81 -9.82 -7.15 10.65
N VAL A 82 -8.94 -7.31 9.65
CA VAL A 82 -8.89 -6.40 8.50
C VAL A 82 -10.21 -6.45 7.72
N GLN A 83 -10.89 -5.32 7.66
CA GLN A 83 -12.12 -5.15 6.92
C GLN A 83 -11.82 -4.77 5.46
N TYR A 84 -12.48 -5.41 4.50
CA TYR A 84 -12.33 -5.02 3.09
C TYR A 84 -13.26 -3.85 2.77
N VAL A 85 -12.70 -2.68 2.51
CA VAL A 85 -13.42 -1.49 2.10
C VAL A 85 -13.27 -1.26 0.59
N SER A 86 -14.37 -1.37 -0.15
CA SER A 86 -14.43 -1.10 -1.59
C SER A 86 -15.12 0.23 -1.89
N ARG A 87 -14.86 0.77 -3.08
CA ARG A 87 -15.47 2.01 -3.54
C ARG A 87 -16.99 1.94 -3.56
N SER A 88 -17.61 3.06 -3.23
CA SER A 88 -19.05 3.26 -3.36
C SER A 88 -19.46 3.62 -4.78
N HIS A 89 -20.74 3.41 -5.08
CA HIS A 89 -21.24 3.44 -6.46
C HIS A 89 -21.11 4.81 -7.14
N ARG A 90 -21.22 5.91 -6.38
CA ARG A 90 -21.25 7.28 -6.94
C ARG A 90 -19.95 8.07 -6.74
N GLU A 91 -18.92 7.48 -6.13
CA GLU A 91 -17.68 8.21 -5.81
C GLU A 91 -16.72 8.36 -7.01
N GLY A 92 -16.77 7.44 -7.97
CA GLY A 92 -15.81 7.36 -9.08
C GLY A 92 -14.54 6.55 -8.73
N PRO A 93 -13.48 6.59 -9.56
CA PRO A 93 -12.27 5.77 -9.36
C PRO A 93 -11.15 6.47 -8.58
N TYR A 94 -11.36 7.70 -8.08
CA TYR A 94 -10.25 8.57 -7.66
C TYR A 94 -9.82 8.41 -6.20
N PHE A 95 -10.54 7.62 -5.40
CA PHE A 95 -10.37 7.58 -3.96
C PHE A 95 -9.74 6.29 -3.42
N CYS A 96 -9.07 5.49 -4.27
CA CYS A 96 -8.45 4.22 -3.87
C CYS A 96 -7.46 4.38 -2.71
N GLY A 97 -6.64 5.44 -2.70
CA GLY A 97 -5.74 5.79 -1.59
C GLY A 97 -6.46 5.85 -0.23
N TYR A 98 -7.56 6.60 -0.18
CA TYR A 98 -8.36 6.74 1.03
C TYR A 98 -9.03 5.42 1.45
N ARG A 99 -9.53 4.62 0.49
CA ARG A 99 -10.11 3.30 0.78
C ARG A 99 -9.06 2.32 1.32
N SER A 100 -7.84 2.35 0.78
CA SER A 100 -6.71 1.59 1.28
C SER A 100 -6.31 2.02 2.70
N ILE A 101 -6.31 3.34 2.99
CA ILE A 101 -6.10 3.85 4.35
C ILE A 101 -7.21 3.37 5.31
N GLN A 102 -8.49 3.40 4.90
CA GLN A 102 -9.59 2.87 5.71
C GLN A 102 -9.40 1.39 6.09
N MET A 103 -8.87 0.56 5.19
CA MET A 103 -8.57 -0.84 5.51
C MET A 103 -7.45 -0.97 6.56
N LEU A 104 -6.40 -0.15 6.49
CA LEU A 104 -5.38 -0.09 7.55
C LEU A 104 -5.96 0.42 8.88
N VAL A 105 -6.83 1.43 8.85
CA VAL A 105 -7.53 1.94 10.04
C VAL A 105 -8.41 0.86 10.68
N SER A 106 -9.07 0.01 9.88
CA SER A 106 -9.88 -1.10 10.41
C SER A 106 -9.06 -2.04 11.29
N TYR A 107 -7.86 -2.40 10.84
CA TYR A 107 -6.92 -3.20 11.63
C TYR A 107 -6.47 -2.47 12.89
N ALA A 108 -6.05 -1.21 12.77
CA ALA A 108 -5.57 -0.42 13.91
C ALA A 108 -6.63 -0.30 15.02
N ARG A 109 -7.88 -0.08 14.64
CA ARG A 109 -9.01 0.02 15.56
C ARG A 109 -9.33 -1.33 16.20
N ASP A 110 -9.53 -2.36 15.38
CA ASP A 110 -10.06 -3.65 15.84
C ASP A 110 -9.00 -4.47 16.63
N THR A 111 -7.71 -4.16 16.47
CA THR A 111 -6.61 -4.74 17.28
C THR A 111 -6.12 -3.84 18.42
N GLY A 112 -6.66 -2.63 18.55
CA GLY A 112 -6.29 -1.71 19.62
C GLY A 112 -4.86 -1.17 19.52
N LEU A 113 -4.33 -0.94 18.31
CA LEU A 113 -3.01 -0.31 18.15
C LEU A 113 -2.95 1.07 18.82
N SER A 114 -1.75 1.51 19.22
CA SER A 114 -1.56 2.86 19.76
C SER A 114 -2.08 3.91 18.78
N GLY A 115 -2.86 4.87 19.27
CA GLY A 115 -3.53 5.86 18.42
C GLY A 115 -4.95 5.46 17.98
N ASN A 116 -5.42 4.24 18.30
CA ASN A 116 -6.77 3.81 17.97
C ASN A 116 -7.86 4.72 18.53
N GLN A 117 -7.59 5.41 19.64
CA GLN A 117 -8.55 6.30 20.31
C GLN A 117 -9.00 7.48 19.43
N HIS A 118 -8.24 7.77 18.37
CA HIS A 118 -8.59 8.79 17.39
C HIS A 118 -9.61 8.31 16.35
N PHE A 119 -9.96 7.02 16.34
CA PHE A 119 -10.93 6.41 15.44
C PHE A 119 -12.18 5.95 16.21
N GLU A 120 -13.13 6.86 16.43
CA GLU A 120 -14.45 6.52 17.02
C GLU A 120 -15.26 5.56 16.11
N GLY A 121 -14.90 5.48 14.83
CA GLY A 121 -15.48 4.59 13.83
C GLY A 121 -14.59 4.51 12.60
N MET A 122 -15.15 4.04 11.47
CA MET A 122 -14.46 4.13 10.19
C MET A 122 -14.50 5.58 9.68
N PRO A 123 -13.36 6.27 9.50
CA PRO A 123 -13.35 7.65 8.99
C PRO A 123 -13.89 7.70 7.56
N THR A 124 -14.60 8.75 7.21
CA THR A 124 -15.01 9.03 5.83
C THR A 124 -13.81 9.50 4.98
N ILE A 125 -13.99 9.62 3.66
CA ILE A 125 -12.95 10.20 2.80
C ILE A 125 -12.61 11.63 3.22
N THR A 126 -13.61 12.43 3.61
CA THR A 126 -13.38 13.81 4.05
C THR A 126 -12.70 13.88 5.41
N ASP A 127 -13.01 12.97 6.34
CA ASP A 127 -12.28 12.89 7.61
C ASP A 127 -10.80 12.59 7.38
N LEU A 128 -10.50 11.68 6.44
CA LEU A 128 -9.11 11.38 6.06
C LEU A 128 -8.44 12.58 5.39
N GLN A 129 -9.13 13.31 4.51
CA GLN A 129 -8.60 14.54 3.92
C GLN A 129 -8.27 15.60 4.97
N GLU A 130 -9.17 15.81 5.94
CA GLU A 130 -8.91 16.71 7.05
C GLU A 130 -7.74 16.25 7.91
N LEU A 131 -7.60 14.94 8.16
CA LEU A 131 -6.47 14.40 8.90
C LEU A 131 -5.15 14.66 8.18
N VAL A 132 -5.10 14.54 6.86
CA VAL A 132 -3.91 14.91 6.08
C VAL A 132 -3.57 16.39 6.28
N GLU A 133 -4.55 17.29 6.11
CA GLU A 133 -4.31 18.73 6.23
C GLU A 133 -3.94 19.14 7.66
N LYS A 134 -4.63 18.61 8.68
CA LYS A 134 -4.30 18.80 10.09
C LYS A 134 -2.88 18.34 10.39
N SER A 135 -2.45 17.21 9.85
CA SER A 135 -1.09 16.69 10.05
C SER A 135 -0.04 17.65 9.47
N TRP A 136 -0.28 18.19 8.26
CA TRP A 136 0.59 19.19 7.64
C TRP A 136 0.65 20.49 8.45
N ASP A 137 -0.50 20.95 8.97
CA ASP A 137 -0.58 22.14 9.83
C ASP A 137 0.21 21.97 11.14
N HIS A 138 0.36 20.73 11.64
CA HIS A 138 1.21 20.37 12.78
C HIS A 138 2.68 20.13 12.40
N GLY A 139 3.09 20.46 11.17
CA GLY A 139 4.47 20.35 10.69
C GLY A 139 4.91 18.94 10.31
N ILE A 140 4.00 17.96 10.27
CA ILE A 140 4.34 16.59 9.86
C ILE A 140 4.33 16.51 8.34
N SER A 141 5.49 16.20 7.74
CA SER A 141 5.66 16.06 6.29
C SER A 141 5.09 17.25 5.48
N SER A 142 5.19 18.47 6.01
CA SER A 142 4.60 19.67 5.40
C SER A 142 5.07 19.95 3.98
N ALA A 143 6.27 19.48 3.61
CA ALA A 143 6.77 19.53 2.23
C ALA A 143 5.85 18.78 1.24
N ASP A 144 5.15 17.72 1.65
CA ASP A 144 4.22 16.97 0.80
C ASP A 144 2.99 17.82 0.41
N ARG A 145 2.69 18.88 1.18
CA ARG A 145 1.61 19.83 0.88
C ARG A 145 1.93 20.75 -0.29
N GLU A 146 3.19 21.13 -0.51
CA GLU A 146 3.61 22.08 -1.59
C GLU A 146 3.39 21.55 -3.02
N CYS A 147 2.80 20.39 -3.12
CA CYS A 147 3.31 19.29 -3.87
C CYS A 147 2.06 18.61 -4.42
N VAL A 148 1.21 18.08 -3.52
CA VAL A 148 -0.17 17.72 -3.84
C VAL A 148 -1.13 18.93 -3.79
N GLY A 149 -0.79 19.97 -3.02
CA GLY A 149 -1.69 21.07 -2.67
C GLY A 149 -2.77 20.64 -1.66
N PRO A 150 -3.76 21.51 -1.37
CA PRO A 150 -4.88 21.15 -0.49
C PRO A 150 -5.64 19.95 -1.06
N VAL A 151 -6.00 19.01 -0.20
CA VAL A 151 -6.69 17.77 -0.57
C VAL A 151 -8.16 17.80 -0.13
N TYR A 152 -8.48 18.53 0.92
CA TYR A 152 -9.84 18.62 1.44
C TYR A 152 -10.80 19.17 0.41
N GLY A 153 -11.89 18.45 0.20
CA GLY A 153 -12.90 18.83 -0.77
C GLY A 153 -12.46 18.67 -2.23
N THR A 154 -11.39 17.92 -2.51
CA THR A 154 -10.90 17.63 -3.87
C THR A 154 -10.93 16.13 -4.19
N ARG A 155 -10.84 15.78 -5.48
CA ARG A 155 -10.67 14.41 -5.99
C ARG A 155 -9.20 14.03 -6.18
N LYS A 156 -8.27 14.76 -5.55
CA LYS A 156 -6.83 14.49 -5.67
C LYS A 156 -6.51 13.12 -5.10
N TRP A 157 -5.61 12.44 -5.80
CA TRP A 157 -5.06 11.18 -5.34
C TRP A 157 -4.19 11.41 -4.11
N VAL A 158 -4.15 10.39 -3.27
CA VAL A 158 -3.25 10.28 -2.12
C VAL A 158 -2.53 8.95 -2.22
N GLY A 159 -1.31 8.92 -1.70
CA GLY A 159 -0.45 7.76 -1.73
C GLY A 159 0.16 7.43 -0.39
N THR A 160 1.30 6.75 -0.44
CA THR A 160 2.07 6.33 0.74
C THR A 160 2.46 7.51 1.63
N ALA A 161 2.78 8.67 1.04
CA ALA A 161 3.20 9.87 1.76
C ALA A 161 2.08 10.41 2.66
N GLU A 162 0.87 10.59 2.14
CA GLU A 162 -0.28 11.05 2.91
C GLU A 162 -0.72 9.99 3.93
N ALA A 163 -0.74 8.71 3.56
CA ALA A 163 -1.06 7.62 4.48
C ALA A 163 -0.11 7.60 5.68
N ARG A 164 1.20 7.67 5.43
CA ARG A 164 2.23 7.75 6.48
C ARG A 164 2.07 9.00 7.34
N THR A 165 1.73 10.13 6.73
CA THR A 165 1.50 11.40 7.43
C THR A 165 0.36 11.29 8.43
N ILE A 166 -0.77 10.69 8.06
CA ILE A 166 -1.89 10.40 8.98
C ILE A 166 -1.42 9.51 10.14
N PHE A 167 -0.79 8.36 9.86
CA PHE A 167 -0.40 7.43 10.93
C PHE A 167 0.65 8.01 11.87
N LYS A 168 1.57 8.85 11.37
CA LYS A 168 2.50 9.61 12.22
C LYS A 168 1.78 10.60 13.13
N TYR A 169 0.82 11.36 12.60
CA TYR A 169 0.03 12.30 13.39
C TYR A 169 -0.74 11.60 14.51
N LEU A 170 -1.31 10.44 14.20
CA LEU A 170 -2.05 9.62 15.16
C LEU A 170 -1.16 8.77 16.08
N GLN A 171 0.16 8.91 15.99
CA GLN A 171 1.13 8.16 16.81
C GLN A 171 1.00 6.63 16.66
N VAL A 172 0.57 6.18 15.48
CA VAL A 172 0.58 4.76 15.08
C VAL A 172 1.95 4.45 14.47
N PRO A 173 2.74 3.51 15.02
CA PRO A 173 4.01 3.10 14.43
C PRO A 173 3.82 2.66 12.99
N CYS A 174 4.60 3.23 12.08
CA CYS A 174 4.49 2.92 10.66
C CYS A 174 5.85 3.01 9.95
N GLN A 175 6.03 2.15 8.94
CA GLN A 175 7.26 2.10 8.14
C GLN A 175 6.91 2.05 6.65
N ALA A 176 7.43 3.01 5.89
CA ALA A 176 7.30 3.05 4.43
C ALA A 176 8.60 2.57 3.77
N ARG A 177 8.50 1.83 2.67
CA ARG A 177 9.64 1.41 1.83
C ARG A 177 9.31 1.60 0.36
N VAL A 178 10.31 1.96 -0.43
CA VAL A 178 10.23 2.05 -1.89
C VAL A 178 11.07 0.92 -2.49
N PHE A 179 10.54 0.27 -3.52
CA PHE A 179 11.21 -0.77 -4.29
C PHE A 179 11.35 -0.30 -5.72
N ALA A 180 12.54 -0.40 -6.27
CA ALA A 180 12.86 -0.07 -7.65
C ALA A 180 13.73 -1.19 -8.22
N SER A 181 13.68 -1.37 -9.54
CA SER A 181 14.61 -2.30 -10.20
C SER A 181 16.04 -1.76 -10.09
N ASP A 182 17.00 -2.62 -9.79
CA ASP A 182 18.41 -2.25 -9.69
C ASP A 182 19.20 -2.55 -10.97
N ALA A 183 20.45 -2.10 -10.99
CA ALA A 183 21.36 -2.30 -12.12
C ALA A 183 21.83 -3.77 -12.24
N ASP A 184 21.71 -4.55 -11.17
CA ASP A 184 22.14 -5.95 -11.09
C ASP A 184 21.05 -6.91 -11.61
N GLY A 185 19.91 -6.37 -12.05
CA GLY A 185 18.82 -7.11 -12.67
C GLY A 185 17.76 -7.62 -11.70
N CYS A 186 17.83 -7.27 -10.40
CA CYS A 186 16.73 -7.53 -9.49
C CYS A 186 15.57 -6.59 -9.82
N THR A 187 14.40 -7.17 -10.09
CA THR A 187 13.21 -6.38 -10.40
C THR A 187 12.62 -5.75 -9.14
N ALA A 188 11.92 -4.63 -9.29
CA ALA A 188 11.15 -4.02 -8.21
C ALA A 188 10.14 -5.01 -7.60
N TRP A 189 9.55 -5.89 -8.44
CA TRP A 189 8.62 -6.94 -8.02
C TRP A 189 9.28 -8.01 -7.15
N THR A 190 10.45 -8.53 -7.56
CA THR A 190 11.21 -9.51 -6.78
C THR A 190 11.53 -8.94 -5.39
N SER A 191 12.02 -7.70 -5.35
CA SER A 191 12.37 -7.01 -4.10
C SER A 191 11.15 -6.79 -3.19
N LEU A 192 9.98 -6.48 -3.77
CA LEU A 192 8.72 -6.35 -3.04
C LEU A 192 8.29 -7.71 -2.46
N ILE A 193 8.28 -8.77 -3.28
CA ILE A 193 7.87 -10.11 -2.84
C ILE A 193 8.74 -10.60 -1.67
N ASP A 194 10.06 -10.40 -1.74
CA ASP A 194 10.96 -10.76 -0.65
C ASP A 194 10.68 -9.96 0.62
N ALA A 195 10.32 -8.68 0.50
CA ALA A 195 9.95 -7.85 1.65
C ALA A 195 8.62 -8.26 2.27
N VAL A 196 7.62 -8.59 1.45
CA VAL A 196 6.31 -9.08 1.90
C VAL A 196 6.45 -10.45 2.57
N GLU A 197 7.26 -11.35 2.00
CA GLU A 197 7.51 -12.65 2.62
C GLU A 197 8.22 -12.52 3.96
N ARG A 198 9.27 -11.69 4.05
CA ARG A 198 9.95 -11.40 5.32
C ARG A 198 9.01 -10.80 6.35
N TYR A 199 8.10 -9.91 5.93
CA TYR A 199 7.08 -9.35 6.81
C TYR A 199 6.19 -10.45 7.41
N PHE A 200 5.54 -11.27 6.59
CA PHE A 200 4.61 -12.29 7.08
C PHE A 200 5.28 -13.44 7.82
N SER A 201 6.45 -13.88 7.33
CA SER A 201 7.23 -14.96 7.97
C SER A 201 7.89 -14.54 9.29
N SER A 202 7.91 -13.25 9.64
CA SER A 202 8.38 -12.79 10.96
C SER A 202 7.60 -13.39 12.14
N THR A 203 6.41 -13.95 11.87
CA THR A 203 5.59 -14.68 12.85
C THR A 203 5.76 -16.20 12.80
N ALA A 204 6.75 -16.73 12.08
CA ALA A 204 6.94 -18.16 11.89
C ALA A 204 7.09 -18.96 13.20
N SER A 205 7.50 -18.32 14.31
CA SER A 205 7.54 -18.98 15.63
C SER A 205 6.16 -19.19 16.27
N PHE A 206 5.13 -18.47 15.81
CA PHE A 206 3.77 -18.47 16.38
C PHE A 206 2.76 -19.18 15.48
N VAL A 207 3.16 -19.58 14.28
CA VAL A 207 2.31 -20.23 13.28
C VAL A 207 2.93 -21.56 12.90
N ASP A 208 2.12 -22.61 12.73
CA ASP A 208 2.62 -23.89 12.24
C ASP A 208 3.18 -23.74 10.83
N GLY A 209 4.51 -23.81 10.70
CA GLY A 209 5.22 -23.72 9.42
C GLY A 209 4.85 -24.83 8.45
N ASN A 210 4.31 -25.96 8.93
CA ASN A 210 3.84 -27.06 8.08
C ASN A 210 2.38 -26.89 7.63
N ALA A 211 1.64 -25.94 8.20
CA ALA A 211 0.28 -25.67 7.78
C ALA A 211 0.26 -25.00 6.40
N LYS A 212 -0.69 -25.44 5.56
CA LYS A 212 -0.99 -24.84 4.25
C LYS A 212 -1.49 -23.41 4.43
N VAL A 213 -2.36 -23.16 5.40
CA VAL A 213 -2.81 -21.81 5.77
C VAL A 213 -2.09 -21.37 7.03
N ARG A 214 -1.37 -20.26 6.92
CA ARG A 214 -0.57 -19.64 7.98
C ARG A 214 -1.20 -18.31 8.38
N GLN A 215 -2.24 -18.41 9.19
CA GLN A 215 -2.97 -17.25 9.70
C GLN A 215 -2.11 -16.48 10.71
N THR A 216 -1.73 -15.25 10.38
CA THR A 216 -0.90 -14.39 11.26
C THR A 216 -1.77 -13.43 12.09
N ARG A 217 -1.12 -12.70 12.99
CA ARG A 217 -1.66 -11.53 13.71
C ARG A 217 -1.10 -10.21 13.20
N LEU A 218 -0.43 -10.23 12.04
CA LEU A 218 0.20 -9.05 11.46
C LEU A 218 -0.82 -8.18 10.73
N GLY A 219 -0.51 -6.89 10.64
CA GLY A 219 -1.33 -5.94 9.93
C GLY A 219 -1.35 -6.18 8.41
N PRO A 220 -2.28 -5.52 7.72
CA PRO A 220 -2.24 -5.42 6.27
C PRO A 220 -1.15 -4.44 5.83
N ILE A 221 -0.74 -4.53 4.56
CA ILE A 221 0.29 -3.67 3.97
C ILE A 221 -0.36 -2.79 2.92
N TYR A 222 -0.28 -1.47 3.07
CA TYR A 222 -0.66 -0.55 1.99
C TYR A 222 0.34 -0.67 0.85
N LEU A 223 -0.13 -0.84 -0.39
CA LEU A 223 0.68 -0.92 -1.59
C LEU A 223 0.29 0.19 -2.56
N GLN A 224 1.27 1.02 -2.93
CA GLN A 224 1.16 2.00 -4.00
C GLN A 224 1.82 1.47 -5.28
N ILE A 225 1.09 1.58 -6.39
CA ILE A 225 1.62 1.50 -7.74
C ILE A 225 1.24 2.78 -8.51
N PRO A 226 1.86 3.06 -9.67
CA PRO A 226 1.43 4.18 -10.51
C PRO A 226 -0.07 4.13 -10.81
N GLY A 227 -0.78 5.19 -10.43
CA GLY A 227 -2.21 5.37 -10.70
C GLY A 227 -3.20 4.57 -9.85
N HIS A 228 -2.73 3.72 -8.92
CA HIS A 228 -3.64 2.92 -8.09
C HIS A 228 -3.01 2.51 -6.75
N SER A 229 -3.85 2.29 -5.74
CA SER A 229 -3.43 1.68 -4.49
C SER A 229 -4.34 0.54 -4.09
N MET A 230 -3.76 -0.40 -3.37
CA MET A 230 -4.43 -1.57 -2.85
C MET A 230 -3.79 -1.98 -1.53
N VAL A 231 -4.33 -3.02 -0.91
CA VAL A 231 -3.86 -3.48 0.40
C VAL A 231 -3.51 -4.96 0.32
N ILE A 232 -2.25 -5.30 0.57
CA ILE A 232 -1.80 -6.69 0.67
C ILE A 232 -2.26 -7.24 2.02
N VAL A 233 -2.99 -8.34 1.98
CA VAL A 233 -3.49 -9.08 3.14
C VAL A 233 -2.90 -10.49 3.23
N GLY A 234 -1.93 -10.81 2.37
CA GLY A 234 -1.25 -12.09 2.42
C GLY A 234 -0.26 -12.32 1.27
N LEU A 235 0.41 -13.46 1.34
CA LEU A 235 1.32 -13.95 0.32
C LEU A 235 1.15 -15.46 0.21
N GLU A 236 0.87 -15.95 -1.00
CA GLU A 236 0.89 -17.38 -1.29
C GLU A 236 2.14 -17.78 -2.07
N GLN A 237 2.61 -18.99 -1.81
CA GLN A 237 3.49 -19.72 -2.70
C GLN A 237 2.69 -20.86 -3.33
N ARG A 238 2.80 -21.00 -4.65
CA ARG A 238 2.18 -22.08 -5.42
C ARG A 238 3.09 -23.31 -5.47
N GLN A 239 2.53 -24.44 -5.88
CA GLN A 239 3.27 -25.70 -6.02
C GLN A 239 4.41 -25.60 -7.05
N ASP A 240 4.24 -24.79 -8.09
CA ASP A 240 5.27 -24.51 -9.10
C ASP A 240 6.39 -23.55 -8.61
N GLY A 241 6.30 -23.10 -7.35
CA GLY A 241 7.26 -22.19 -6.74
C GLY A 241 6.97 -20.71 -6.98
N SER A 242 6.05 -20.36 -7.88
CA SER A 242 5.63 -18.97 -8.11
C SER A 242 4.94 -18.41 -6.86
N LYS A 243 5.07 -17.10 -6.67
CA LYS A 243 4.45 -16.38 -5.55
C LYS A 243 3.46 -15.35 -6.05
N ASN A 244 2.33 -15.25 -5.36
CA ASN A 244 1.34 -14.20 -5.58
C ASN A 244 1.12 -13.45 -4.26
N ILE A 245 0.96 -12.13 -4.35
CA ILE A 245 0.38 -11.37 -3.24
C ILE A 245 -1.14 -11.55 -3.27
N ILE A 246 -1.72 -11.59 -2.08
CA ILE A 246 -3.17 -11.59 -1.86
C ILE A 246 -3.56 -10.16 -1.47
N VAL A 247 -4.50 -9.56 -2.19
CA VAL A 247 -4.85 -8.14 -2.05
C VAL A 247 -6.34 -7.91 -1.86
N PHE A 248 -6.67 -6.89 -1.08
CA PHE A 248 -7.93 -6.17 -1.17
C PHE A 248 -7.75 -4.96 -2.07
N ASP A 249 -8.49 -4.94 -3.18
CA ASP A 249 -8.44 -3.89 -4.19
C ASP A 249 -9.69 -3.00 -4.07
N PRO A 250 -9.58 -1.72 -3.68
CA PRO A 250 -10.74 -0.83 -3.58
C PRO A 250 -11.58 -0.72 -4.84
N GLY A 251 -10.99 -0.95 -6.02
CA GLY A 251 -11.68 -0.92 -7.31
C GLY A 251 -12.60 -2.10 -7.56
N TYR A 252 -12.37 -3.22 -6.85
CA TYR A 252 -13.19 -4.42 -6.89
C TYR A 252 -14.18 -4.45 -5.72
N ARG A 253 -15.41 -4.90 -5.99
CA ARG A 253 -16.47 -4.99 -4.99
C ARG A 253 -16.95 -6.43 -4.84
N PRO A 254 -16.66 -7.09 -3.71
CA PRO A 254 -17.30 -8.35 -3.38
C PRO A 254 -18.82 -8.16 -3.29
N THR A 255 -19.58 -8.98 -4.02
CA THR A 255 -21.04 -8.93 -3.94
C THR A 255 -21.54 -9.84 -2.82
N ALA A 256 -22.65 -9.48 -2.17
CA ALA A 256 -23.24 -10.31 -1.13
C ALA A 256 -23.61 -11.71 -1.65
N SER A 257 -24.03 -11.82 -2.91
CA SER A 257 -24.30 -13.11 -3.56
C SER A 257 -23.02 -13.91 -3.80
N MET A 258 -21.90 -13.24 -4.12
CA MET A 258 -20.60 -13.90 -4.20
C MET A 258 -20.13 -14.36 -2.83
N ASN A 259 -20.20 -13.52 -1.79
CA ASN A 259 -19.84 -13.90 -0.43
C ASN A 259 -20.70 -15.06 0.09
N ARG A 260 -22.01 -15.05 -0.18
CA ARG A 260 -22.90 -16.17 0.12
C ARG A 260 -22.54 -17.42 -0.68
N ALA A 261 -22.29 -17.29 -1.98
CA ALA A 261 -21.90 -18.43 -2.81
C ALA A 261 -20.55 -19.01 -2.42
N ILE A 262 -19.63 -18.20 -1.91
CA ILE A 262 -18.39 -18.69 -1.33
C ILE A 262 -18.70 -19.48 -0.05
N ARG A 263 -19.40 -18.87 0.92
CA ARG A 263 -19.73 -19.49 2.23
C ARG A 263 -20.60 -20.74 2.11
N SER A 264 -21.64 -20.73 1.29
CA SER A 264 -22.57 -21.85 1.13
C SER A 264 -21.98 -23.01 0.33
N LYS A 265 -20.83 -22.81 -0.29
CA LYS A 265 -20.16 -23.79 -1.14
C LYS A 265 -18.73 -24.05 -0.68
N LEU A 266 -18.36 -23.82 0.59
CA LEU A 266 -17.03 -24.18 1.10
C LEU A 266 -16.71 -25.69 1.05
N THR A 267 -17.67 -26.48 0.58
CA THR A 267 -17.51 -27.87 0.12
C THR A 267 -17.13 -28.01 -1.37
N ILE A 268 -16.73 -26.95 -2.08
CA ILE A 268 -16.37 -27.02 -3.51
C ILE A 268 -15.06 -27.77 -3.71
N ALA A 269 -15.15 -29.03 -4.12
CA ALA A 269 -14.03 -29.79 -4.68
C ALA A 269 -13.65 -29.33 -6.11
N ASP A 270 -14.42 -28.42 -6.73
CA ASP A 270 -14.15 -27.90 -8.07
C ASP A 270 -13.09 -26.79 -8.05
N GLN A 271 -11.85 -27.19 -8.35
CA GLN A 271 -10.68 -26.32 -8.45
C GLN A 271 -10.87 -25.13 -9.41
N LYS A 272 -11.68 -25.27 -10.47
CA LYS A 272 -11.94 -24.17 -11.42
C LYS A 272 -12.77 -23.07 -10.78
N ILE A 273 -13.74 -23.45 -9.95
CA ILE A 273 -14.57 -22.48 -9.22
C ILE A 273 -13.71 -21.78 -8.16
N VAL A 274 -12.90 -22.52 -7.39
CA VAL A 274 -11.99 -21.96 -6.38
C VAL A 274 -11.04 -20.94 -7.01
N SER A 275 -10.38 -21.31 -8.11
CA SER A 275 -9.48 -20.42 -8.85
C SER A 275 -10.19 -19.13 -9.31
N ARG A 276 -11.41 -19.23 -9.85
CA ARG A 276 -12.21 -18.06 -10.26
C ARG A 276 -12.59 -17.16 -9.07
N LEU A 277 -12.85 -17.72 -7.90
CA LEU A 277 -13.20 -16.97 -6.69
C LEU A 277 -11.97 -16.28 -6.07
N LEU A 278 -10.79 -16.87 -6.19
CA LEU A 278 -9.52 -16.28 -5.74
C LEU A 278 -8.94 -15.25 -6.72
N ALA A 279 -9.26 -15.35 -8.01
CA ALA A 279 -8.71 -14.48 -9.06
C ALA A 279 -8.77 -12.96 -8.76
N PRO A 280 -9.85 -12.40 -8.19
CA PRO A 280 -9.89 -10.97 -7.87
C PRO A 280 -8.88 -10.55 -6.79
N TYR A 281 -8.49 -11.47 -5.91
CA TYR A 281 -7.59 -11.22 -4.78
C TYR A 281 -6.12 -11.51 -5.12
N ARG A 282 -5.82 -12.28 -6.16
CA ARG A 282 -4.43 -12.62 -6.52
C ARG A 282 -3.81 -11.55 -7.42
N ARG A 283 -2.55 -11.19 -7.15
CA ARG A 283 -1.69 -10.48 -8.09
C ARG A 283 -0.39 -11.26 -8.28
N SER A 284 -0.11 -11.65 -9.52
CA SER A 284 1.07 -12.42 -9.90
C SER A 284 2.17 -11.54 -10.50
N GLY A 285 3.38 -12.09 -10.64
CA GLY A 285 4.48 -11.42 -11.33
C GLY A 285 4.09 -10.96 -12.74
N ALA A 286 3.40 -11.80 -13.51
CA ALA A 286 2.92 -11.44 -14.86
C ALA A 286 2.03 -10.19 -14.89
N GLN A 287 1.30 -9.89 -13.81
CA GLN A 287 0.46 -8.71 -13.71
C GLN A 287 1.20 -7.47 -13.20
N MET A 288 2.28 -7.67 -12.43
CA MET A 288 2.90 -6.61 -11.62
C MET A 288 4.32 -6.23 -12.07
N GLU A 289 5.06 -7.12 -12.75
CA GLU A 289 6.46 -6.90 -13.18
C GLU A 289 6.65 -5.74 -14.15
N SER A 290 5.58 -5.29 -14.82
CA SER A 290 5.62 -4.12 -15.70
C SER A 290 5.78 -2.80 -14.93
N HIS A 291 5.50 -2.78 -13.62
CA HIS A 291 5.71 -1.62 -12.78
C HIS A 291 7.18 -1.50 -12.37
N SER A 292 7.78 -0.35 -12.71
CA SER A 292 9.19 -0.07 -12.40
C SER A 292 9.45 0.24 -10.93
N ASN A 293 8.41 0.61 -10.17
CA ASN A 293 8.52 0.95 -8.76
C ASN A 293 7.27 0.52 -7.98
N PHE A 294 7.47 0.20 -6.71
CA PHE A 294 6.42 -0.03 -5.72
C PHE A 294 6.72 0.75 -4.46
N GLU A 295 5.68 1.17 -3.76
CA GLU A 295 5.84 1.66 -2.38
C GLU A 295 4.95 0.86 -1.46
N MET A 296 5.48 0.46 -0.31
CA MET A 296 4.73 -0.23 0.72
C MET A 296 4.71 0.59 2.00
N LEU A 297 3.62 0.49 2.77
CA LEU A 297 3.54 1.02 4.13
C LEU A 297 2.90 -0.03 5.05
N VAL A 298 3.60 -0.32 6.15
CA VAL A 298 3.13 -1.20 7.23
C VAL A 298 2.83 -0.37 8.48
N ILE A 299 1.88 -0.82 9.29
CA ILE A 299 1.53 -0.22 10.59
C ILE A 299 1.59 -1.27 11.71
N GLY A 300 1.92 -0.84 12.93
CA GLY A 300 1.83 -1.65 14.15
C GLY A 300 2.91 -2.71 14.36
N SER A 301 3.85 -2.93 13.43
CA SER A 301 4.95 -3.88 13.64
C SER A 301 5.99 -3.33 14.61
N PRO A 302 6.56 -4.18 15.48
CA PRO A 302 7.59 -3.76 16.43
C PRO A 302 8.79 -3.25 15.65
N SER A 303 9.43 -2.22 16.18
CA SER A 303 10.70 -1.71 15.71
C SER A 303 11.76 -2.81 15.79
N THR A 304 11.89 -3.62 14.73
CA THR A 304 13.17 -4.25 14.45
C THR A 304 14.14 -3.09 14.27
N GLY A 305 15.18 -3.02 15.10
CA GLY A 305 16.14 -1.91 15.19
C GLY A 305 16.89 -1.54 13.91
N GLU A 306 16.46 -1.98 12.73
CA GLU A 306 16.80 -1.36 11.46
C GLU A 306 16.02 -0.06 11.28
N ARG A 307 16.60 0.98 11.84
CA ARG A 307 16.33 2.36 11.47
C ARG A 307 16.76 2.59 10.02
N VAL A 308 15.95 2.15 9.06
CA VAL A 308 16.03 2.67 7.69
C VAL A 308 15.35 4.04 7.69
N GLU A 309 15.96 4.99 8.40
CA GLU A 309 15.75 6.42 8.20
C GLU A 309 16.49 6.82 6.93
N GLY A 310 16.02 6.32 5.80
CA GLY A 310 16.13 7.09 4.56
C GLY A 310 14.98 8.10 4.57
N PRO A 311 15.18 9.37 4.18
CA PRO A 311 14.04 10.15 3.73
C PRO A 311 13.32 9.29 2.67
N LEU A 312 11.98 9.20 2.74
CA LEU A 312 11.23 9.12 1.49
C LEU A 312 11.71 10.36 0.76
N LYS A 313 12.71 10.22 -0.13
CA LYS A 313 13.30 11.37 -0.79
C LYS A 313 12.12 12.05 -1.44
N ALA A 314 11.83 13.28 -0.99
CA ALA A 314 10.77 14.11 -1.53
C ALA A 314 10.79 13.90 -3.03
N SER A 315 9.71 13.30 -3.55
CA SER A 315 9.57 13.20 -4.99
C SER A 315 9.75 14.60 -5.53
N THR A 316 10.64 14.72 -6.51
CA THR A 316 10.88 16.02 -7.10
C THR A 316 9.63 16.39 -7.88
N TYR A 317 8.91 17.39 -7.40
CA TYR A 317 7.91 18.11 -8.18
C TYR A 317 8.65 18.86 -9.27
N LEU A 318 8.66 18.29 -10.48
CA LEU A 318 9.04 19.05 -11.66
C LEU A 318 7.86 19.97 -12.00
N LYS A 319 8.14 21.28 -12.00
CA LYS A 319 7.25 22.32 -12.53
C LYS A 319 7.03 22.14 -14.03
#